data_AF-A0A5P8Z6A6-F1
#
_entry.id   AF-A0A5P8Z6A6-F1
#
_cell.length_a   1.000
_cell.length_b   1.000
_cell.length_c   1.000
_cell.angle_alpha   90.00
_cell.angle_beta   90.00
_cell.angle_gamma   90.00
#
_symmetry.space_group_name_H-M   'P 1'
#
loop_
_entity.id
_entity.type
_entity.pdbx_description
1 polymer ?
#
loop_
_entity_poly.entity_id
_entity_poly.type
_entity_poly.pdbx_seq_one_letter_code
_entity_poly.pdbx_strand_id
1 'polypeptide(L)'
;MTLNDIKAAVDAGQTVHWANTGYVVHKDRLGQYLITYVPNGSCIGLTDRGGHRLNGKETEFFVAQSKDAAENPGNQSRPDGQGRGVAPGGAGAFPLGRQL
;
A
#
# COMPACT_ATOMS: atom_id res chain seq x y z
N MET A 1 -20.23 1.15 5.17
CA MET A 1 -20.00 1.51 3.76
C MET A 1 -21.30 1.30 3.00
N THR A 2 -21.72 2.24 2.15
CA THR A 2 -22.90 2.04 1.30
C THR A 2 -22.61 1.05 0.17
N LEU A 3 -23.63 0.53 -0.50
CA LEU A 3 -23.45 -0.33 -1.69
C LEU A 3 -22.55 0.33 -2.75
N ASN A 4 -22.70 1.64 -2.96
CA ASN A 4 -21.89 2.37 -3.94
C ASN A 4 -20.43 2.50 -3.49
N ASP A 5 -20.20 2.81 -2.21
CA ASP A 5 -18.84 2.89 -1.65
C ASP A 5 -18.10 1.54 -1.73
N ILE A 6 -18.80 0.43 -1.45
CA ILE A 6 -18.23 -0.91 -1.54
C ILE A 6 -17.78 -1.20 -2.97
N LYS A 7 -18.65 -0.95 -3.97
CA LYS A 7 -18.30 -1.15 -5.38
C LYS A 7 -17.13 -0.29 -5.81
N ALA A 8 -17.14 1.00 -5.43
CA ALA A 8 -16.07 1.93 -5.76
C ALA A 8 -14.72 1.49 -5.16
N ALA A 9 -14.71 1.05 -3.90
CA ALA A 9 -13.50 0.54 -3.25
C ALA A 9 -12.97 -0.73 -3.95
N VAL A 10 -13.85 -1.67 -4.30
CA VAL A 10 -13.48 -2.88 -5.05
C VAL A 10 -12.95 -2.53 -6.44
N ASP A 11 -13.61 -1.63 -7.17
CA ASP A 11 -13.18 -1.15 -8.48
C ASP A 11 -11.83 -0.42 -8.41
N ALA A 12 -11.53 0.25 -7.29
CA ALA A 12 -10.23 0.88 -7.00
C ALA A 12 -9.14 -0.12 -6.57
N GLY A 13 -9.46 -1.41 -6.50
CA GLY A 13 -8.51 -2.46 -6.09
C GLY A 13 -8.29 -2.54 -4.58
N GLN A 14 -9.10 -1.87 -3.77
CA GLN A 14 -9.02 -1.98 -2.32
C GLN A 14 -9.67 -3.29 -1.84
N THR A 15 -9.06 -3.92 -0.84
CA THR A 15 -9.66 -5.10 -0.20
C THR A 15 -10.79 -4.66 0.72
N VAL A 16 -12.02 -5.03 0.39
CA VAL A 16 -13.19 -4.84 1.26
C VAL A 16 -13.55 -6.17 1.92
N HIS A 17 -13.78 -6.12 3.23
CA HIS A 17 -14.22 -7.24 4.04
C HIS A 17 -15.68 -7.09 4.47
N TRP A 18 -16.32 -8.21 4.82
CA TRP A 18 -17.68 -8.24 5.40
C TRP A 18 -17.69 -9.02 6.71
N ALA A 19 -18.19 -8.43 7.80
CA ALA A 19 -18.32 -9.00 9.14
C ALA A 19 -17.00 -9.40 9.85
N ASN A 20 -16.02 -9.95 9.13
CA ASN A 20 -14.67 -10.26 9.57
C ASN A 20 -13.71 -10.38 8.37
N THR A 21 -12.42 -10.52 8.64
CA THR A 21 -11.36 -10.59 7.62
C THR A 21 -11.37 -11.87 6.77
N GLY A 22 -12.16 -12.87 7.15
CA GLY A 22 -12.33 -14.11 6.39
C GLY A 22 -13.25 -13.97 5.19
N TYR A 23 -14.11 -12.95 5.14
CA TYR A 23 -14.95 -12.65 3.98
C TYR A 23 -14.34 -11.50 3.17
N VAL A 24 -14.23 -11.68 1.86
CA VAL A 24 -13.68 -10.68 0.94
C VAL A 24 -14.69 -10.37 -0.16
N VAL A 25 -14.90 -9.08 -0.42
CA VAL A 25 -15.70 -8.63 -1.56
C VAL A 25 -14.79 -8.43 -2.76
N HIS A 26 -15.19 -8.99 -3.90
CA HIS A 26 -14.46 -8.80 -5.16
C HIS A 26 -15.42 -8.75 -6.34
N LYS A 27 -14.92 -8.27 -7.48
CA LYS A 27 -15.63 -8.24 -8.76
C LYS A 27 -15.10 -9.36 -9.66
N ASP A 28 -15.97 -10.23 -10.14
CA ASP A 28 -15.60 -11.30 -11.04
C ASP A 28 -15.41 -10.81 -12.49
N ARG A 29 -15.00 -11.73 -13.39
CA ARG A 29 -14.78 -11.41 -14.81
C ARG A 29 -16.06 -11.05 -15.58
N LEU A 30 -17.23 -11.36 -15.03
CA LEU A 30 -18.53 -11.02 -15.59
C LEU A 30 -19.05 -9.69 -15.04
N GLY A 31 -18.31 -9.03 -14.13
CA GLY A 31 -18.70 -7.78 -13.49
C GLY A 31 -19.62 -7.95 -12.27
N GLN A 32 -19.84 -9.18 -11.80
CA GLN A 32 -20.63 -9.45 -10.61
C GLN A 32 -19.80 -9.18 -9.35
N TYR A 33 -20.41 -8.53 -8.37
CA TYR A 33 -19.80 -8.34 -7.06
C TYR A 33 -20.19 -9.50 -6.15
N LEU A 34 -19.20 -10.20 -5.63
CA LEU A 34 -19.36 -11.40 -4.80
C LEU A 34 -18.70 -11.18 -3.44
N ILE A 35 -19.25 -11.82 -2.42
CA ILE A 35 -18.63 -11.97 -1.11
C ILE A 35 -18.17 -13.43 -1.00
N THR A 36 -16.88 -13.64 -0.76
CA THR A 36 -16.27 -14.98 -0.65
C THR A 36 -15.71 -15.19 0.74
N TYR A 37 -16.09 -16.30 1.37
CA TYR A 37 -15.41 -16.79 2.56
C TYR A 37 -14.13 -17.53 2.15
N VAL A 38 -12.99 -16.89 2.36
CA VAL A 38 -11.68 -17.35 1.88
C VAL A 38 -11.32 -18.76 2.35
N PRO A 39 -11.55 -19.17 3.62
CA PRO A 39 -11.11 -20.48 4.10
C PRO A 39 -11.70 -21.69 3.38
N ASN A 40 -12.89 -21.57 2.77
CA ASN A 40 -13.52 -22.69 2.06
C ASN A 40 -14.04 -22.33 0.65
N GLY A 41 -13.85 -21.10 0.18
CA GLY A 41 -14.24 -20.65 -1.15
C GLY A 41 -15.75 -20.50 -1.36
N SER A 42 -16.56 -20.55 -0.31
CA SER A 42 -18.01 -20.31 -0.43
C SER A 42 -18.28 -18.87 -0.86
N CYS A 43 -19.12 -18.69 -1.88
CA CYS A 43 -19.41 -17.41 -2.49
C CYS A 43 -20.91 -17.11 -2.48
N ILE A 44 -21.25 -15.87 -2.16
CA ILE A 44 -22.60 -15.31 -2.29
C ILE A 44 -22.52 -14.00 -3.07
N GLY A 45 -23.64 -13.54 -3.64
CA GLY A 45 -23.71 -12.20 -4.22
C GLY A 45 -23.53 -11.12 -3.16
N LEU A 46 -22.93 -9.98 -3.53
CA LEU A 46 -22.90 -8.79 -2.67
C LEU A 46 -24.31 -8.26 -2.38
N THR A 47 -25.21 -8.42 -3.35
CA THR A 47 -26.60 -7.99 -3.28
C THR A 47 -27.57 -9.16 -3.41
N ASP A 48 -28.84 -8.90 -3.12
CA ASP A 48 -29.93 -9.79 -3.51
C ASP A 48 -30.02 -9.96 -5.04
N ARG A 49 -30.88 -10.89 -5.48
CA ARG A 49 -31.09 -11.17 -6.92
C ARG A 49 -31.51 -9.94 -7.73
N GLY A 50 -32.09 -8.93 -7.09
CA GLY A 50 -32.49 -7.69 -7.73
C GLY A 50 -31.35 -6.69 -7.92
N GLY A 51 -30.21 -6.87 -7.23
CA GLY A 51 -29.08 -5.94 -7.34
C GLY A 51 -29.16 -4.71 -6.43
N HIS A 52 -30.20 -4.60 -5.59
CA HIS A 52 -30.51 -3.36 -4.88
C HIS A 52 -30.11 -3.38 -3.40
N ARG A 53 -30.35 -4.50 -2.71
CA ARG A 53 -30.12 -4.61 -1.26
C ARG A 53 -28.87 -5.43 -0.99
N LEU A 54 -28.00 -4.94 -0.11
CA LEU A 54 -26.84 -5.69 0.36
C LEU A 54 -27.23 -6.97 1.08
N ASN A 55 -26.45 -8.03 0.87
CA ASN A 55 -26.46 -9.19 1.76
C ASN A 55 -25.55 -8.86 2.96
N GLY A 56 -26.16 -8.35 4.04
CA GLY A 56 -25.47 -7.86 5.23
C GLY A 56 -25.84 -6.42 5.57
N LYS A 57 -25.38 -5.93 6.72
CA LYS A 57 -25.57 -4.52 7.12
C LYS A 57 -24.43 -3.67 6.60
N GLU A 58 -24.71 -2.45 6.16
CA GLU A 58 -23.67 -1.51 5.69
C GLU A 58 -22.52 -1.29 6.69
N THR A 59 -22.82 -1.35 7.99
CA THR A 59 -21.86 -1.19 9.10
C THR A 59 -20.95 -2.40 9.29
N GLU A 60 -21.22 -3.53 8.65
CA GLU A 60 -20.40 -4.75 8.71
C GLU A 60 -19.31 -4.76 7.63
N PHE A 61 -19.35 -3.83 6.68
CA PHE A 61 -18.37 -3.72 5.60
C PHE A 61 -17.28 -2.71 5.94
N PHE A 62 -16.03 -3.08 5.69
CA PHE A 62 -14.86 -2.24 5.97
C PHE A 62 -13.72 -2.50 4.98
N VAL A 63 -12.94 -1.46 4.67
CA VAL A 63 -11.71 -1.58 3.87
C VAL A 63 -10.56 -2.06 4.75
N ALA A 64 -9.74 -2.99 4.26
CA ALA A 64 -8.53 -3.41 4.93
C ALA A 64 -7.56 -2.25 5.11
N GLN A 65 -7.01 -2.08 6.32
CA GLN A 65 -5.99 -1.07 6.56
C GLN A 65 -4.71 -1.44 5.80
N SER A 66 -4.35 -0.62 4.81
CA SER A 66 -3.06 -0.74 4.14
C SER A 66 -1.97 -0.25 5.11
N LYS A 67 -0.93 -1.05 5.35
CA LYS A 67 0.22 -0.62 6.16
C LYS A 67 1.11 0.39 5.43
N ASP A 68 0.83 0.65 4.17
CA ASP A 68 1.63 1.50 3.29
C ASP A 68 1.13 2.95 3.29
N ALA A 69 1.33 3.63 4.42
CA ALA A 69 1.38 5.09 4.52
C ALA A 69 2.19 5.54 5.74
N ALA A 70 3.21 4.78 6.13
CA ALA A 70 4.28 5.35 6.94
C ALA A 70 5.02 6.36 6.04
N GLU A 71 4.59 7.62 6.14
CA GLU A 71 5.32 8.80 5.68
C GLU A 71 6.81 8.59 6.01
N ASN A 72 7.68 8.63 5.02
CA ASN A 72 9.12 8.72 5.22
C ASN A 72 9.50 10.21 5.17
N PRO A 73 9.57 10.94 6.30
CA PRO A 73 9.99 12.35 6.30
C PRO A 73 11.52 12.47 6.17
N GLY A 74 12.09 11.87 5.14
CA GLY A 74 13.53 11.61 5.04
C GLY A 74 14.17 12.00 3.71
N ASN A 75 13.61 12.96 2.95
CA ASN A 75 14.30 13.54 1.80
C ASN A 75 14.81 14.94 2.13
N GLN A 76 15.76 15.03 3.08
CA GLN A 76 16.60 16.22 3.21
C GLN A 76 17.87 16.01 2.39
N SER A 77 17.80 16.48 1.15
CA SER A 77 18.97 16.74 0.30
C SER A 77 20.02 17.49 1.11
N ARG A 78 21.22 16.91 1.24
CA ARG A 78 22.38 17.63 1.77
C ARG A 78 22.61 18.86 0.89
N PRO A 79 22.74 20.07 1.44
CA PRO A 79 23.20 21.20 0.64
C PRO A 79 24.69 21.02 0.34
N ASP A 80 25.04 21.12 -0.94
CA ASP A 80 26.42 21.22 -1.43
C ASP A 80 27.08 22.47 -0.82
N GLY A 81 27.89 22.26 0.21
CA GLY A 81 28.73 23.27 0.83
C GLY A 81 30.07 23.37 0.11
N GLN A 82 30.14 24.22 -0.91
CA GLN A 82 31.41 24.70 -1.47
C GLN A 82 32.11 25.60 -0.43
N GLY A 83 33.28 25.19 0.06
CA GLY A 83 34.08 25.94 1.03
C GLY A 83 35.58 25.82 0.75
N ARG A 84 36.08 26.77 -0.04
CA ARG A 84 37.48 27.00 -0.41
C ARG A 84 38.29 27.35 0.86
N GLY A 85 39.39 26.64 1.15
CA GLY A 85 40.26 26.92 2.29
C GLY A 85 41.67 26.41 2.10
N VAL A 86 42.58 27.33 1.75
CA VAL A 86 44.02 27.14 1.59
C VAL A 86 44.71 26.94 2.94
N ALA A 87 45.72 26.08 2.99
CA ALA A 87 46.72 26.06 4.06
C ALA A 87 48.11 25.87 3.43
N PRO A 88 49.09 26.77 3.68
CA PRO A 88 50.47 26.55 3.28
C PRO A 88 51.29 25.98 4.45
N GLY A 89 52.27 25.14 4.10
CA GLY A 89 53.51 24.98 4.89
C GLY A 89 53.63 23.69 5.70
N GLY A 90 54.63 22.88 5.34
CA GLY A 90 55.11 21.76 6.16
C GLY A 90 56.05 20.84 5.38
N ALA A 91 57.35 21.10 5.48
CA ALA A 91 58.43 20.35 4.83
C ALA A 91 58.54 18.89 5.35
N GLY A 92 58.98 17.97 4.48
CA GLY A 92 59.30 16.60 4.90
C GLY A 92 59.66 15.66 3.74
N ALA A 93 60.93 15.67 3.36
CA ALA A 93 61.77 14.62 2.76
C ALA A 93 61.16 13.36 2.08
N PHE A 94 61.67 13.10 0.85
CA PHE A 94 61.84 11.79 0.19
C PHE A 94 62.60 10.77 1.08
N PRO A 95 62.62 9.42 0.84
CA PRO A 95 62.63 8.78 -0.48
C PRO A 95 61.95 7.40 -0.68
N LEU A 96 62.00 7.00 -1.96
CA LEU A 96 61.86 5.70 -2.62
C LEU A 96 61.78 4.39 -1.80
N GLY A 97 60.89 3.50 -2.25
CA GLY A 97 60.96 2.04 -2.11
C GLY A 97 59.75 1.37 -2.76
N ARG A 98 59.72 1.25 -4.10
CA ARG A 98 59.99 0.04 -4.91
C ARG A 98 59.01 -1.12 -4.70
N GLN A 99 58.26 -1.40 -5.78
CA GLN A 99 57.53 -2.64 -6.05
C GLN A 99 58.38 -3.89 -5.84
N LEU A 100 57.76 -4.96 -5.34
CA LEU A 100 57.50 -6.20 -6.08
C LEU A 100 56.21 -6.83 -5.56
#